data_AF-A0A9E1QQ64-F1
#
_entry.id   AF-A0A9E1QQ64-F1
#
_cell.length_a   1.000
_cell.length_b   1.000
_cell.length_c   1.000
_cell.angle_alpha   90.00
_cell.angle_beta   90.00
_cell.angle_gamma   90.00
#
_symmetry.space_group_name_H-M   'P 1'
#
loop_
_entity.id
_entity.type
_entity.pdbx_description
1 polymer ?
#
loop_
_entity_poly.entity_id
_entity_poly.type
_entity_poly.pdbx_seq_one_letter_code
_entity_poly.pdbx_strand_id
1 'polypeptide(L)'
;MAGVLRVNSRVRVLIFGLSYHGRAVYRLLDRKVYDIIGFIENDIDKIDGKFGDVRIDHIKNINQIDFDKVIISGRNIDDMIIQLRDEFNIDRRKILVMERSDLALNSSALERKEKILCEMLHYFINLSSKKSIGYWMSYSSLLALKRGEEFAKFSDIDICVMAEQIPLFLDALNKDSRLYDITTNKYHSNSKYWKKGDISSITISEKIDVVISEPAAIDIIALSKYHDSVFVPGPFGKMHSFPFSYFDGRGVISRFNIDISVPVNTEEYLRLVYGENWKIPVERWQHKNYQSLNFE
;
A
#
# COMPACT_ATOMS: atom_id res chain seq x y z
N MET A 1 43.56 -25.19 -12.98
CA MET A 1 42.52 -24.84 -11.99
C MET A 1 41.18 -25.23 -12.58
N ALA A 2 40.57 -26.28 -12.02
CA ALA A 2 39.32 -26.83 -12.51
C ALA A 2 38.17 -25.84 -12.23
N GLY A 3 37.54 -25.36 -13.31
CA GLY A 3 36.30 -24.61 -13.21
C GLY A 3 35.23 -25.52 -12.62
N VAL A 4 34.72 -25.15 -11.45
CA VAL A 4 33.53 -25.79 -10.88
C VAL A 4 32.37 -25.40 -11.79
N LEU A 5 31.95 -26.35 -12.64
CA LEU A 5 30.73 -26.27 -13.43
C LEU A 5 29.56 -26.01 -12.47
N ARG A 6 28.91 -24.85 -12.59
CA ARG A 6 27.71 -24.51 -11.78
C ARG A 6 26.57 -25.43 -12.21
N VAL A 7 26.21 -26.39 -11.36
CA VAL A 7 25.18 -27.43 -11.62
C VAL A 7 23.74 -26.91 -11.45
N ASN A 8 23.51 -25.62 -11.23
CA ASN A 8 22.17 -25.04 -11.25
C ASN A 8 22.25 -23.59 -11.74
N SER A 9 21.85 -23.32 -12.98
CA SER A 9 21.98 -22.00 -13.63
C SER A 9 20.83 -21.05 -13.31
N ARG A 10 20.33 -21.04 -12.06
CA ARG A 10 19.31 -20.07 -11.66
C ARG A 10 19.93 -18.68 -11.55
N VAL A 11 19.19 -17.66 -11.95
CA VAL A 11 19.61 -16.27 -11.82
C VAL A 11 19.49 -15.86 -10.36
N ARG A 12 20.60 -15.43 -9.75
CA ARG A 12 20.64 -15.02 -8.34
C ARG A 12 20.16 -13.59 -8.19
N VAL A 13 19.10 -13.39 -7.42
CA VAL A 13 18.42 -12.09 -7.36
C VAL A 13 18.25 -11.57 -5.94
N LEU A 14 18.54 -10.29 -5.78
CA LEU A 14 18.11 -9.49 -4.63
C LEU A 14 16.80 -8.77 -4.96
N ILE A 15 15.94 -8.58 -3.95
CA ILE A 15 14.74 -7.76 -4.09
C ILE A 15 14.93 -6.48 -3.27
N PHE A 16 14.75 -5.32 -3.90
CA PHE A 16 14.84 -4.04 -3.20
C PHE A 16 13.53 -3.71 -2.49
N GLY A 17 13.59 -3.68 -1.16
CA GLY A 17 12.57 -3.17 -0.25
C GLY A 17 11.55 -4.24 0.16
N LEU A 18 11.23 -4.30 1.44
CA LEU A 18 10.24 -5.22 2.02
C LEU A 18 8.84 -4.58 2.11
N SER A 19 8.44 -3.87 1.05
CA SER A 19 7.09 -3.32 0.92
C SER A 19 6.11 -4.34 0.32
N TYR A 20 4.84 -3.96 0.19
CA TYR A 20 3.82 -4.71 -0.56
C TYR A 20 4.36 -5.21 -1.92
N HIS A 21 5.01 -4.34 -2.68
CA HIS A 21 5.50 -4.67 -4.03
C HIS A 21 6.69 -5.64 -3.99
N GLY A 22 7.63 -5.44 -3.07
CA GLY A 22 8.76 -6.35 -2.89
C GLY A 22 8.33 -7.76 -2.44
N ARG A 23 7.34 -7.85 -1.55
CA ARG A 23 6.74 -9.14 -1.18
C ARG A 23 5.99 -9.79 -2.35
N ALA A 24 5.32 -8.98 -3.18
CA ALA A 24 4.68 -9.48 -4.40
C ALA A 24 5.71 -10.07 -5.38
N VAL A 25 6.84 -9.37 -5.61
CA VAL A 25 7.97 -9.90 -6.39
C VAL A 25 8.41 -11.25 -5.82
N TYR A 26 8.64 -11.33 -4.51
CA TYR A 26 9.07 -12.59 -3.87
C TYR A 26 8.11 -13.73 -4.17
N ARG A 27 6.79 -13.54 -4.06
CA ARG A 27 5.81 -14.61 -4.33
C ARG A 27 5.69 -14.98 -5.81
N LEU A 28 5.92 -14.03 -6.72
CA LEU A 28 5.70 -14.22 -8.16
C LEU A 28 6.88 -14.87 -8.90
N LEU A 29 8.11 -14.71 -8.41
CA LEU A 29 9.27 -15.25 -9.12
C LEU A 29 9.28 -16.78 -9.19
N ASP A 30 9.40 -17.33 -10.41
CA ASP A 30 9.55 -18.78 -10.61
C ASP A 30 10.87 -19.27 -9.99
N ARG A 31 10.76 -20.09 -8.94
CA ARG A 31 11.90 -20.68 -8.23
C ARG A 31 12.70 -21.66 -9.08
N LYS A 32 12.21 -22.08 -10.26
CA LYS A 32 13.00 -22.86 -11.23
C LYS A 32 13.98 -21.97 -12.01
N VAL A 33 13.66 -20.69 -12.18
CA VAL A 33 14.45 -19.71 -12.95
C VAL A 33 15.32 -18.86 -12.02
N TYR A 34 14.77 -18.46 -10.88
CA TYR A 34 15.41 -17.52 -9.96
C TYR A 34 15.80 -18.19 -8.64
N ASP A 35 16.97 -17.81 -8.14
CA ASP A 35 17.43 -18.06 -6.78
C ASP A 35 17.37 -16.74 -6.01
N ILE A 36 16.39 -16.59 -5.12
CA ILE A 36 16.22 -15.36 -4.34
C ILE A 36 17.17 -15.44 -3.16
N ILE A 37 18.22 -14.62 -3.18
CA ILE A 37 19.26 -14.68 -2.15
C ILE A 37 18.94 -13.80 -0.93
N GLY A 38 18.05 -12.81 -1.09
CA GLY A 38 17.72 -11.88 -0.02
C GLY A 38 16.93 -10.66 -0.47
N PHE A 39 16.47 -9.90 0.53
CA PHE A 39 16.03 -8.52 0.36
C PHE A 39 17.15 -7.55 0.71
N ILE A 40 17.15 -6.38 0.09
CA ILE A 40 17.93 -5.22 0.49
C ILE A 40 16.98 -4.10 0.92
N GLU A 41 17.22 -3.48 2.08
CA GLU A 41 16.32 -2.51 2.68
C GLU A 41 17.09 -1.27 3.20
N ASN A 42 16.45 -0.10 3.08
CA ASN A 42 16.95 1.16 3.61
C ASN A 42 16.57 1.37 5.08
N ASP A 43 15.42 0.82 5.47
CA ASP A 43 14.86 0.93 6.82
C ASP A 43 15.59 0.00 7.80
N ILE A 44 16.35 0.58 8.74
CA ILE A 44 17.12 -0.13 9.76
C ILE A 44 16.22 -0.97 10.68
N ASP A 45 14.94 -0.63 10.85
CA ASP A 45 14.05 -1.38 11.74
C ASP A 45 13.58 -2.71 11.11
N LYS A 46 13.86 -2.91 9.80
CA LYS A 46 13.48 -4.10 9.05
C LYS A 46 14.66 -5.05 8.76
N ILE A 47 15.88 -4.66 9.08
CA ILE A 47 17.08 -5.47 8.79
C ILE A 47 17.26 -6.60 9.81
N ASP A 48 18.21 -7.50 9.55
CA ASP A 48 18.61 -8.64 10.41
C ASP A 48 17.50 -9.68 10.67
N GLY A 49 16.36 -9.51 10.02
CA GLY A 49 15.26 -10.48 9.98
C GLY A 49 15.28 -11.38 8.75
N LYS A 50 14.18 -12.11 8.57
CA LYS A 50 13.89 -12.91 7.40
C LYS A 50 12.48 -12.65 6.90
N PHE A 51 12.29 -12.80 5.59
CA PHE A 51 10.98 -12.93 4.98
C PHE A 51 10.89 -14.31 4.32
N GLY A 52 10.09 -15.21 4.89
CA GLY A 52 10.16 -16.62 4.54
C GLY A 52 11.52 -17.22 4.91
N ASP A 53 12.19 -17.77 3.92
CA ASP A 53 13.50 -18.41 4.03
C ASP A 53 14.69 -17.47 3.73
N VAL A 54 14.43 -16.27 3.21
CA VAL A 54 15.49 -15.34 2.77
C VAL A 54 15.77 -14.24 3.79
N ARG A 55 17.03 -13.81 3.85
CA ARG A 55 17.49 -12.76 4.76
C ARG A 55 17.14 -11.36 4.26
N ILE A 56 17.07 -10.40 5.18
CA ILE A 56 16.89 -8.99 4.88
C ILE A 56 18.17 -8.25 5.27
N ASP A 57 18.93 -7.81 4.28
CA ASP A 57 20.16 -7.04 4.49
C ASP A 57 19.91 -5.55 4.37
N HIS A 58 20.72 -4.76 5.08
CA HIS A 58 20.79 -3.34 4.82
C HIS A 58 21.43 -3.07 3.43
N ILE A 59 20.90 -2.10 2.68
CA ILE A 59 21.38 -1.76 1.33
C ILE A 59 22.90 -1.50 1.26
N LYS A 60 23.48 -0.94 2.34
CA LYS A 60 24.92 -0.65 2.45
C LYS A 60 25.81 -1.88 2.28
N ASN A 61 25.27 -3.07 2.51
CA ASN A 61 26.00 -4.32 2.39
C ASN A 61 25.92 -4.92 0.97
N ILE A 62 25.19 -4.31 0.03
CA ILE A 62 24.91 -4.88 -1.29
C ILE A 62 26.17 -5.31 -2.07
N ASN A 63 27.26 -4.53 -1.97
CA ASN A 63 28.52 -4.82 -2.65
C ASN A 63 29.31 -5.99 -2.06
N GLN A 64 28.88 -6.50 -0.90
CA GLN A 64 29.44 -7.69 -0.25
C GLN A 64 28.64 -8.96 -0.60
N ILE A 65 27.55 -8.82 -1.35
CA ILE A 65 26.65 -9.92 -1.72
C ILE A 65 26.91 -10.29 -3.18
N ASP A 66 27.07 -11.58 -3.46
CA ASP A 66 27.18 -12.09 -4.83
C ASP A 66 25.79 -12.28 -5.46
N PHE A 67 25.49 -11.51 -6.50
CA PHE A 67 24.20 -11.53 -7.22
C PHE A 67 24.33 -11.18 -8.71
N ASP A 68 23.37 -11.67 -9.48
CA ASP A 68 23.24 -11.40 -10.92
C ASP A 68 22.33 -10.20 -11.18
N LYS A 69 21.20 -10.10 -10.47
CA LYS A 69 20.24 -8.99 -10.59
C LYS A 69 19.76 -8.44 -9.25
N VAL A 70 19.36 -7.17 -9.25
CA VAL A 70 18.51 -6.55 -8.24
C VAL A 70 17.18 -6.24 -8.88
N ILE A 71 16.10 -6.74 -8.30
CA ILE A 71 14.73 -6.51 -8.75
C ILE A 71 14.14 -5.39 -7.92
N ILE A 72 13.57 -4.39 -8.58
CA ILE A 72 12.92 -3.24 -7.94
C ILE A 72 11.49 -3.09 -8.43
N SER A 73 10.60 -2.64 -7.53
CA SER A 73 9.19 -2.39 -7.84
C SER A 73 8.57 -1.39 -6.85
N GLY A 74 7.39 -0.85 -7.17
CA GLY A 74 6.62 0.03 -6.28
C GLY A 74 6.69 1.51 -6.63
N ARG A 75 6.64 2.37 -5.60
CA ARG A 75 6.31 3.82 -5.76
C ARG A 75 7.52 4.77 -5.69
N ASN A 76 8.74 4.25 -5.53
CA ASN A 76 10.00 5.01 -5.43
C ASN A 76 11.07 4.48 -6.40
N ILE A 77 10.66 3.95 -7.56
CA ILE A 77 11.57 3.22 -8.46
C ILE A 77 12.69 4.15 -8.97
N ASP A 78 12.41 5.42 -9.29
CA ASP A 78 13.45 6.34 -9.77
C ASP A 78 14.54 6.54 -8.70
N ASP A 79 14.15 6.78 -7.45
CA ASP A 79 15.08 6.99 -6.34
C ASP A 79 15.88 5.72 -6.05
N MET A 80 15.25 4.54 -6.12
CA MET A 80 15.95 3.25 -5.99
C MET A 80 16.98 3.03 -7.10
N ILE A 81 16.68 3.38 -8.36
CA ILE A 81 17.63 3.29 -9.46
C ILE A 81 18.82 4.23 -9.25
N ILE A 82 18.54 5.47 -8.86
CA ILE A 82 19.56 6.48 -8.56
C ILE A 82 20.47 5.98 -7.44
N GLN A 83 19.89 5.51 -6.33
CA GLN A 83 20.65 4.98 -5.19
C GLN A 83 21.54 3.80 -5.60
N LEU A 84 20.99 2.80 -6.28
CA LEU A 84 21.77 1.63 -6.74
C LEU A 84 22.93 2.04 -7.66
N ARG A 85 22.68 2.96 -8.61
CA ARG A 85 23.68 3.37 -9.60
C ARG A 85 24.72 4.32 -9.02
N ASP A 86 24.29 5.36 -8.32
CA ASP A 86 25.13 6.51 -7.97
C ASP A 86 25.81 6.33 -6.61
N GLU A 87 25.13 5.68 -5.64
CA GLU A 87 25.72 5.44 -4.31
C GLU A 87 26.47 4.10 -4.25
N PHE A 88 25.96 3.07 -4.92
CA PHE A 88 26.49 1.71 -4.82
C PHE A 88 27.21 1.21 -6.09
N ASN A 89 27.23 2.00 -7.17
CA ASN A 89 27.90 1.67 -8.44
C ASN A 89 27.40 0.36 -9.08
N ILE A 90 26.10 0.05 -8.91
CA ILE A 90 25.49 -1.12 -9.55
C ILE A 90 25.23 -0.84 -11.03
N ASP A 91 25.76 -1.70 -11.89
CA ASP A 91 25.54 -1.64 -13.35
C ASP A 91 24.03 -1.70 -13.66
N ARG A 92 23.56 -0.78 -14.51
CA ARG A 92 22.16 -0.73 -14.96
C ARG A 92 21.66 -2.07 -15.51
N ARG A 93 22.52 -2.85 -16.16
CA ARG A 93 22.20 -4.20 -16.66
C ARG A 93 21.89 -5.18 -15.54
N LYS A 94 22.32 -4.92 -14.31
CA LYS A 94 21.94 -5.72 -13.12
C LYS A 94 20.59 -5.31 -12.53
N ILE A 95 20.03 -4.17 -12.92
CA ILE A 95 18.77 -3.68 -12.36
C ILE A 95 17.60 -4.15 -13.23
N LEU A 96 16.67 -4.91 -12.65
CA LEU A 96 15.43 -5.34 -13.28
C LEU A 96 14.27 -4.59 -12.62
N VAL A 97 13.48 -3.86 -13.42
CA VAL A 97 12.27 -3.18 -12.94
C VAL A 97 11.08 -4.09 -13.22
N MET A 98 10.26 -4.33 -12.21
CA MET A 98 8.94 -4.93 -12.37
C MET A 98 7.86 -3.87 -12.17
N GLU A 99 7.02 -3.68 -13.17
CA GLU A 99 5.94 -2.70 -13.20
C GLU A 99 4.63 -3.28 -12.65
N ARG A 100 3.55 -2.48 -12.63
CA ARG A 100 2.26 -2.92 -12.09
C ARG A 100 1.76 -4.19 -12.80
N SER A 101 1.86 -4.26 -14.13
CA SER A 101 1.41 -5.43 -14.90
C SER A 101 2.19 -6.70 -14.56
N ASP A 102 3.48 -6.58 -14.26
CA ASP A 102 4.34 -7.72 -13.89
C ASP A 102 3.96 -8.28 -12.51
N LEU A 103 3.31 -7.47 -11.68
CA LEU A 103 2.85 -7.82 -10.33
C LEU A 103 1.38 -8.22 -10.27
N ALA A 104 0.71 -8.35 -11.42
CA ALA A 104 -0.69 -8.71 -11.48
C ALA A 104 -0.93 -10.10 -10.89
N LEU A 105 -1.97 -10.22 -10.06
CA LEU A 105 -2.41 -11.51 -9.53
C LEU A 105 -2.97 -12.38 -10.66
N ASN A 106 -2.71 -13.68 -10.61
CA ASN A 106 -3.43 -14.63 -11.45
C ASN A 106 -4.91 -14.68 -11.04
N SER A 107 -5.77 -15.19 -11.93
CA SER A 107 -7.23 -15.14 -11.78
C SER A 107 -7.73 -15.76 -10.47
N SER A 108 -7.22 -16.91 -10.06
CA SER A 108 -7.68 -17.57 -8.83
C SER A 108 -7.26 -16.82 -7.57
N ALA A 109 -6.03 -16.30 -7.52
CA ALA A 109 -5.56 -15.48 -6.40
C ALA A 109 -6.31 -14.14 -6.32
N LEU A 110 -6.60 -13.53 -7.49
CA LEU A 110 -7.37 -12.29 -7.59
C LEU A 110 -8.80 -12.50 -7.07
N GLU A 111 -9.51 -13.53 -7.54
CA GLU A 111 -10.88 -13.85 -7.12
C GLU A 111 -10.96 -14.15 -5.61
N ARG A 112 -10.00 -14.90 -5.06
CA ARG A 112 -9.92 -15.16 -3.62
C ARG A 112 -9.77 -13.86 -2.84
N LYS A 113 -8.79 -13.00 -3.21
CA LYS A 113 -8.54 -11.74 -2.52
C LYS A 113 -9.74 -10.80 -2.63
N GLU A 114 -10.38 -10.72 -3.80
CA GLU A 114 -11.56 -9.88 -4.02
C GLU A 114 -12.72 -10.31 -3.13
N LYS A 115 -13.00 -11.61 -3.05
CA LYS A 115 -14.06 -12.15 -2.19
C LYS A 115 -13.84 -11.74 -0.73
N ILE A 116 -12.62 -11.92 -0.22
CA ILE A 116 -12.28 -11.58 1.18
C ILE A 116 -12.40 -10.07 1.40
N LEU A 117 -11.90 -9.24 0.47
CA LEU A 117 -12.05 -7.79 0.54
C LEU A 117 -13.52 -7.35 0.57
N CYS A 118 -14.39 -7.96 -0.25
CA CYS A 118 -15.83 -7.69 -0.22
C CYS A 118 -16.49 -8.11 1.10
N GLU A 119 -16.10 -9.26 1.68
CA GLU A 119 -16.58 -9.69 3.00
C GLU A 119 -16.15 -8.74 4.12
N MET A 120 -14.88 -8.31 4.10
CA MET A 120 -14.35 -7.31 5.03
C MET A 120 -15.06 -5.97 4.87
N LEU A 121 -15.32 -5.53 3.63
CA LEU A 121 -16.02 -4.27 3.35
C LEU A 121 -17.47 -4.32 3.83
N HIS A 122 -18.18 -5.42 3.59
CA HIS A 122 -19.52 -5.65 4.15
C HIS A 122 -19.51 -5.52 5.67
N TYR A 123 -18.55 -6.17 6.33
CA TYR A 123 -18.41 -6.09 7.78
C TYR A 123 -18.16 -4.65 8.25
N PHE A 124 -17.22 -3.94 7.61
CA PHE A 124 -16.91 -2.54 7.90
C PHE A 124 -18.15 -1.64 7.78
N ILE A 125 -18.92 -1.78 6.69
CA ILE A 125 -20.09 -0.95 6.41
C ILE A 125 -21.20 -1.24 7.43
N ASN A 126 -21.44 -2.50 7.77
CA ASN A 126 -22.40 -2.89 8.79
C ASN A 126 -22.01 -2.36 10.17
N LEU A 127 -20.73 -2.41 10.53
CA LEU A 127 -20.24 -1.88 11.79
C LEU A 127 -20.40 -0.35 11.84
N SER A 128 -20.00 0.34 10.77
CA SER A 128 -20.15 1.79 10.64
C SER A 128 -21.61 2.22 10.74
N SER A 129 -22.53 1.51 10.07
CA SER A 129 -23.97 1.77 10.15
C SER A 129 -24.51 1.60 11.58
N LYS A 130 -24.17 0.51 12.27
CA LYS A 130 -24.60 0.25 13.66
C LYS A 130 -24.08 1.30 14.66
N LYS A 131 -22.98 1.97 14.34
CA LYS A 131 -22.33 2.99 15.19
C LYS A 131 -22.55 4.41 14.71
N SER A 132 -23.33 4.61 13.65
CA SER A 132 -23.55 5.92 13.02
C SER A 132 -22.24 6.63 12.63
N ILE A 133 -21.29 5.86 12.09
CA ILE A 133 -19.98 6.36 11.65
C ILE A 133 -20.05 6.72 10.18
N GLY A 134 -19.73 7.98 9.87
CA GLY A 134 -19.60 8.46 8.51
C GLY A 134 -18.29 7.98 7.92
N TYR A 135 -18.32 7.54 6.66
CA TYR A 135 -17.13 7.10 5.95
C TYR A 135 -17.23 7.43 4.47
N TRP A 136 -16.08 7.46 3.80
CA TRP A 136 -15.98 7.67 2.35
C TRP A 136 -14.90 6.76 1.80
N MET A 137 -15.22 5.95 0.77
CA MET A 137 -14.18 5.28 0.00
C MET A 137 -13.30 6.31 -0.68
N SER A 138 -12.00 6.15 -0.60
CA SER A 138 -11.04 7.16 -1.01
C SER A 138 -9.94 6.58 -1.90
N TYR A 139 -9.03 7.43 -2.34
CA TYR A 139 -7.80 7.06 -3.05
C TYR A 139 -7.97 5.93 -4.09
N SER A 140 -7.23 4.83 -3.94
CA SER A 140 -7.10 3.80 -4.96
C SER A 140 -8.35 2.93 -5.06
N SER A 141 -9.09 2.81 -3.96
CA SER A 141 -10.37 2.11 -3.95
C SER A 141 -11.48 2.88 -4.63
N LEU A 142 -11.48 4.20 -4.49
CA LEU A 142 -12.40 5.05 -5.23
C LEU A 142 -12.10 5.04 -6.73
N LEU A 143 -10.82 4.99 -7.12
CA LEU A 143 -10.41 4.73 -8.50
C LEU A 143 -10.96 3.38 -8.99
N ALA A 144 -10.80 2.31 -8.21
CA ALA A 144 -11.29 0.98 -8.54
C ALA A 144 -12.81 1.01 -8.83
N LEU A 145 -13.58 1.65 -7.95
CA LEU A 145 -15.02 1.83 -8.13
C LEU A 145 -15.36 2.59 -9.41
N LYS A 146 -14.70 3.73 -9.66
CA LYS A 146 -15.01 4.57 -10.82
C LYS A 146 -14.55 3.98 -12.15
N ARG A 147 -13.54 3.12 -12.15
CA ARG A 147 -13.05 2.41 -13.34
C ARG A 147 -13.71 1.05 -13.55
N GLY A 148 -14.50 0.57 -12.60
CA GLY A 148 -15.08 -0.78 -12.65
C GLY A 148 -14.05 -1.89 -12.45
N GLU A 149 -12.90 -1.60 -11.83
CA GLU A 149 -11.84 -2.57 -11.53
C GLU A 149 -12.10 -3.27 -10.19
N GLU A 150 -11.67 -4.51 -10.03
CA GLU A 150 -11.65 -5.25 -8.76
C GLU A 150 -10.75 -4.54 -7.73
N PHE A 151 -11.15 -4.55 -6.45
CA PHE A 151 -10.33 -3.99 -5.38
C PHE A 151 -9.00 -4.74 -5.22
N ALA A 152 -9.00 -6.05 -5.47
CA ALA A 152 -7.83 -6.92 -5.36
C ALA A 152 -6.69 -6.57 -6.34
N LYS A 153 -6.95 -5.74 -7.36
CA LYS A 153 -5.90 -5.17 -8.24
C LYS A 153 -5.05 -4.10 -7.53
N PHE A 154 -5.48 -3.64 -6.36
CA PHE A 154 -4.80 -2.67 -5.51
C PHE A 154 -4.25 -3.35 -4.25
N SER A 155 -3.46 -2.60 -3.46
CA SER A 155 -2.84 -3.12 -2.24
C SER A 155 -3.89 -3.52 -1.20
N ASP A 156 -4.83 -2.61 -0.98
CA ASP A 156 -5.76 -2.52 0.13
C ASP A 156 -7.02 -1.75 -0.31
N ILE A 157 -8.03 -1.75 0.57
CA ILE A 157 -9.18 -0.85 0.46
C ILE A 157 -8.93 0.41 1.29
N ASP A 158 -8.97 1.59 0.66
CA ASP A 158 -8.79 2.89 1.28
C ASP A 158 -10.14 3.49 1.71
N ILE A 159 -10.30 3.76 3.00
CA ILE A 159 -11.50 4.39 3.56
C ILE A 159 -11.09 5.59 4.41
N CYS A 160 -11.79 6.72 4.25
CA CYS A 160 -11.65 7.87 5.12
C CYS A 160 -12.79 7.93 6.14
N VAL A 161 -12.46 8.28 7.38
CA VAL A 161 -13.40 8.53 8.48
C VAL A 161 -12.96 9.82 9.20
N MET A 162 -13.92 10.60 9.67
CA MET A 162 -13.60 11.80 10.45
C MET A 162 -12.83 11.45 11.73
N ALA A 163 -11.75 12.17 12.01
CA ALA A 163 -10.82 11.84 13.10
C ALA A 163 -11.52 11.72 14.47
N GLU A 164 -12.54 12.55 14.73
CA GLU A 164 -13.35 12.51 15.94
C GLU A 164 -14.15 11.21 16.12
N GLN A 165 -14.42 10.47 15.06
CA GLN A 165 -15.15 9.19 15.10
C GLN A 165 -14.22 7.97 15.19
N ILE A 166 -12.91 8.15 14.99
CA ILE A 166 -11.93 7.04 15.00
C ILE A 166 -11.89 6.30 16.35
N PRO A 167 -11.88 6.96 17.53
CA PRO A 167 -11.89 6.24 18.81
C PRO A 167 -13.14 5.37 18.98
N LEU A 168 -14.32 5.89 18.61
CA LEU A 168 -15.58 5.13 18.67
C LEU A 168 -15.54 3.91 17.72
N PHE A 169 -14.97 4.08 16.53
CA PHE A 169 -14.82 2.98 15.57
C PHE A 169 -13.88 1.90 16.10
N LEU A 170 -12.72 2.28 16.64
CA LEU A 170 -11.75 1.35 17.20
C LEU A 170 -12.33 0.55 18.37
N ASP A 171 -13.07 1.20 19.27
CA ASP A 171 -13.75 0.54 20.38
C ASP A 171 -14.79 -0.48 19.89
N ALA A 172 -15.45 -0.19 18.77
CA ALA A 172 -16.38 -1.12 18.15
C ALA A 172 -15.65 -2.30 17.50
N LEU A 173 -14.56 -2.04 16.76
CA LEU A 173 -13.73 -3.08 16.14
C LEU A 173 -13.10 -4.03 17.16
N ASN A 174 -12.59 -3.51 18.28
CA ASN A 174 -11.87 -4.30 19.27
C ASN A 174 -12.75 -5.37 19.93
N LYS A 175 -14.08 -5.18 19.94
CA LYS A 175 -15.04 -6.19 20.42
C LYS A 175 -15.05 -7.44 19.53
N ASP A 176 -14.65 -7.29 18.28
CA ASP A 176 -14.63 -8.32 17.24
C ASP A 176 -13.19 -8.63 16.76
N SER A 177 -12.18 -8.27 17.55
CA SER A 177 -10.73 -8.42 17.26
C SER A 177 -10.26 -9.85 16.96
N ARG A 178 -11.11 -10.86 17.19
CA ARG A 178 -10.82 -12.24 16.82
C ARG A 178 -10.86 -12.47 15.31
N LEU A 179 -11.66 -11.68 14.58
CA LEU A 179 -11.89 -11.87 13.14
C LEU A 179 -10.71 -11.42 12.27
N TYR A 180 -10.04 -10.33 12.66
CA TYR A 180 -9.01 -9.68 11.84
C TYR A 180 -7.82 -9.25 12.69
N ASP A 181 -6.66 -9.09 12.05
CA ASP A 181 -5.56 -8.37 12.67
C ASP A 181 -5.83 -6.87 12.55
N ILE A 182 -5.67 -6.15 13.66
CA ILE A 182 -5.96 -4.71 13.75
C ILE A 182 -4.67 -4.01 14.17
N THR A 183 -4.20 -3.11 13.32
CA THR A 183 -3.05 -2.25 13.60
C THR A 183 -3.50 -0.80 13.65
N THR A 184 -2.95 -0.01 14.57
CA THR A 184 -3.23 1.43 14.68
C THR A 184 -1.95 2.23 14.54
N ASN A 185 -1.98 3.27 13.72
CA ASN A 185 -0.93 4.28 13.67
C ASN A 185 -1.36 5.52 14.47
N LYS A 186 -0.38 6.21 15.05
CA LYS A 186 -0.63 7.41 15.86
C LYS A 186 0.24 8.55 15.39
N TYR A 187 -0.24 9.78 15.56
CA TYR A 187 0.59 10.95 15.31
C TYR A 187 1.72 11.03 16.35
N HIS A 188 2.96 11.20 15.87
CA HIS A 188 4.14 11.27 16.73
C HIS A 188 4.46 12.69 17.23
N SER A 189 3.80 13.71 16.68
CA SER A 189 3.96 15.12 17.00
C SER A 189 2.60 15.82 17.14
N ASN A 190 2.60 16.96 17.82
CA ASN A 190 1.45 17.87 17.81
C ASN A 190 1.49 18.72 16.54
N SER A 191 0.32 19.07 16.02
CA SER A 191 0.15 20.10 14.99
C SER A 191 -1.08 20.97 15.33
N LYS A 192 -1.45 21.88 14.43
CA LYS A 192 -2.72 22.59 14.53
C LYS A 192 -3.95 21.73 14.13
N TYR A 193 -3.72 20.54 13.55
CA TYR A 193 -4.79 19.65 13.07
C TYR A 193 -5.02 18.43 13.96
N TRP A 194 -4.01 17.98 14.71
CA TRP A 194 -4.06 16.79 15.57
C TRP A 194 -3.15 16.92 16.79
N LYS A 195 -3.36 16.05 17.79
CA LYS A 195 -2.48 15.93 18.95
C LYS A 195 -1.62 14.69 18.85
N LYS A 196 -0.43 14.75 19.45
CA LYS A 196 0.45 13.59 19.61
C LYS A 196 -0.30 12.49 20.34
N GLY A 197 -0.30 11.30 19.77
CA GLY A 197 -0.98 10.11 20.31
C GLY A 197 -2.40 9.89 19.79
N ASP A 198 -3.00 10.87 19.10
CA ASP A 198 -4.24 10.65 18.36
C ASP A 198 -4.00 9.60 17.27
N ILE A 199 -5.02 8.80 16.96
CA ILE A 199 -4.93 7.74 15.95
C ILE A 199 -5.03 8.38 14.56
N SER A 200 -4.03 8.16 13.72
CA SER A 200 -3.97 8.66 12.34
C SER A 200 -4.54 7.68 11.32
N SER A 201 -4.38 6.38 11.55
CA SER A 201 -5.06 5.35 10.77
C SER A 201 -5.26 4.05 11.55
N ILE A 202 -6.19 3.24 11.07
CA ILE A 202 -6.45 1.87 11.51
C ILE A 202 -6.39 0.97 10.28
N THR A 203 -5.55 -0.06 10.32
CA THR A 203 -5.53 -1.10 9.29
C THR A 203 -6.19 -2.36 9.83
N ILE A 204 -7.18 -2.88 9.11
CA ILE A 204 -7.82 -4.17 9.36
C ILE A 204 -7.32 -5.15 8.29
N SER A 205 -6.73 -6.27 8.67
CA SER A 205 -6.21 -7.25 7.71
C SER A 205 -6.65 -8.69 7.98
N GLU A 206 -6.74 -9.48 6.90
CA GLU A 206 -6.88 -10.93 6.95
C GLU A 206 -5.72 -11.54 7.76
N LYS A 207 -6.05 -12.51 8.62
CA LYS A 207 -5.06 -13.30 9.37
C LYS A 207 -4.48 -14.39 8.47
N ILE A 208 -3.37 -14.11 7.81
CA ILE A 208 -2.68 -15.05 6.93
C ILE A 208 -1.17 -14.87 7.03
N ASP A 209 -0.43 -15.95 6.74
CA ASP A 209 1.01 -15.85 6.57
C ASP A 209 1.34 -15.02 5.32
N VAL A 210 1.91 -13.83 5.55
CA VAL A 210 2.30 -12.85 4.53
C VAL A 210 3.33 -13.40 3.53
N VAL A 211 4.09 -14.43 3.92
CA VAL A 211 5.05 -15.12 3.04
C VAL A 211 4.30 -15.89 1.95
N ILE A 212 3.15 -16.49 2.29
CA ILE A 212 2.35 -17.31 1.40
C ILE A 212 1.46 -16.44 0.50
N SER A 213 0.80 -15.45 1.08
CA SER A 213 -0.11 -14.55 0.35
C SER A 213 -0.09 -13.16 0.97
N GLU A 214 -0.28 -12.14 0.14
CA GLU A 214 -0.58 -10.83 0.70
C GLU A 214 -1.96 -10.86 1.37
N PRO A 215 -2.10 -10.31 2.58
CA PRO A 215 -3.41 -10.23 3.24
C PRO A 215 -4.32 -9.28 2.47
N ALA A 216 -5.61 -9.62 2.40
CA ALA A 216 -6.64 -8.62 2.15
C ALA A 216 -6.64 -7.60 3.31
N ALA A 217 -6.69 -6.31 2.99
CA ALA A 217 -6.62 -5.25 4.00
C ALA A 217 -7.55 -4.09 3.68
N ILE A 218 -8.05 -3.45 4.72
CA ILE A 218 -8.74 -2.14 4.68
C ILE A 218 -7.88 -1.18 5.49
N ASP A 219 -7.42 -0.09 4.87
CA ASP A 219 -6.78 1.03 5.56
C ASP A 219 -7.79 2.15 5.79
N ILE A 220 -7.93 2.54 7.05
CA ILE A 220 -8.90 3.53 7.51
C ILE A 220 -8.13 4.76 7.97
N ILE A 221 -8.30 5.84 7.22
CA ILE A 221 -7.52 7.06 7.31
C ILE A 221 -8.35 8.11 8.07
N ALA A 222 -7.77 8.68 9.13
CA ALA A 222 -8.38 9.75 9.89
C ALA A 222 -8.33 11.08 9.11
N LEU A 223 -9.48 11.71 8.89
CA LEU A 223 -9.59 13.05 8.34
C LEU A 223 -9.59 14.08 9.47
N SER A 224 -8.51 14.86 9.58
CA SER A 224 -8.44 15.98 10.54
C SER A 224 -9.02 17.24 9.91
N LYS A 225 -10.25 17.63 10.29
CA LYS A 225 -10.87 18.87 9.83
C LYS A 225 -10.26 20.09 10.52
N TYR A 226 -9.94 21.11 9.73
CA TYR A 226 -9.55 22.42 10.22
C TYR A 226 -10.09 23.49 9.27
N HIS A 227 -11.04 24.30 9.76
CA HIS A 227 -11.87 25.20 8.94
C HIS A 227 -12.59 24.45 7.81
N ASP A 228 -12.46 24.95 6.57
CA ASP A 228 -13.11 24.41 5.37
C ASP A 228 -12.27 23.36 4.64
N SER A 229 -11.27 22.79 5.32
CA SER A 229 -10.38 21.76 4.76
C SER A 229 -10.21 20.57 5.70
N VAL A 230 -9.80 19.44 5.13
CA VAL A 230 -9.34 18.25 5.86
C VAL A 230 -7.90 17.91 5.49
N PHE A 231 -7.18 17.39 6.46
CA PHE A 231 -5.75 17.15 6.38
C PHE A 231 -5.42 15.70 6.71
N VAL A 232 -4.52 15.10 5.92
CA VAL A 232 -4.04 13.73 6.09
C VAL A 232 -2.53 13.69 5.84
N PRO A 233 -1.72 13.06 6.71
CA PRO A 233 -0.30 12.88 6.46
C PRO A 233 -0.03 12.15 5.15
N GLY A 234 0.91 12.67 4.37
CA GLY A 234 1.44 12.05 3.17
C GLY A 234 2.85 11.48 3.39
N PRO A 235 3.41 10.83 2.36
CA PRO A 235 4.79 10.35 2.41
C PRO A 235 5.80 11.52 2.49
N PHE A 236 6.98 11.26 3.06
CA PHE A 236 8.12 12.18 3.07
C PHE A 236 7.84 13.54 3.74
N GLY A 237 7.01 13.56 4.79
CA GLY A 237 6.68 14.79 5.51
C GLY A 237 5.76 15.74 4.73
N LYS A 238 5.18 15.30 3.62
CA LYS A 238 4.13 16.03 2.91
C LYS A 238 2.77 15.77 3.54
N MET A 239 1.78 16.56 3.14
CA MET A 239 0.42 16.44 3.62
C MET A 239 -0.56 16.54 2.46
N HIS A 240 -1.58 15.70 2.49
CA HIS A 240 -2.76 15.87 1.66
C HIS A 240 -3.67 16.92 2.30
N SER A 241 -4.12 17.88 1.48
CA SER A 241 -5.13 18.87 1.85
C SER A 241 -6.28 18.82 0.88
N PHE A 242 -7.49 18.70 1.40
CA PHE A 242 -8.71 18.64 0.60
C PHE A 242 -9.74 19.63 1.14
N PRO A 243 -10.50 20.31 0.27
CA PRO A 243 -11.73 20.98 0.69
C PRO A 243 -12.65 20.04 1.46
N PHE A 244 -13.13 20.45 2.63
CA PHE A 244 -14.08 19.70 3.45
C PHE A 244 -15.39 19.45 2.71
N SER A 245 -15.73 20.31 1.74
CA SER A 245 -16.93 20.15 0.91
C SER A 245 -17.02 18.81 0.19
N TYR A 246 -15.91 18.10 -0.07
CA TYR A 246 -15.95 16.72 -0.61
C TYR A 246 -16.47 15.68 0.39
N PHE A 247 -16.36 15.98 1.68
CA PHE A 247 -16.75 15.12 2.81
C PHE A 247 -17.94 15.68 3.58
N ASP A 248 -18.52 16.80 3.14
CA ASP A 248 -19.76 17.35 3.69
C ASP A 248 -20.96 16.71 3.00
N GLY A 249 -21.44 15.61 3.59
CA GLY A 249 -22.39 14.70 2.96
C GLY A 249 -21.70 13.57 2.21
N ARG A 250 -22.43 12.87 1.34
CA ARG A 250 -21.91 11.69 0.61
C ARG A 250 -22.62 11.45 -0.71
N GLY A 251 -21.87 10.97 -1.69
CA GLY A 251 -22.41 10.24 -2.83
C GLY A 251 -22.55 8.75 -2.51
N VAL A 252 -23.21 8.00 -3.38
CA VAL A 252 -23.33 6.54 -3.29
C VAL A 252 -22.96 5.91 -4.62
N ILE A 253 -22.16 4.85 -4.57
CA ILE A 253 -21.92 3.94 -5.69
C ILE A 253 -22.41 2.55 -5.26
N SER A 254 -23.38 2.00 -5.99
CA SER A 254 -23.84 0.63 -5.75
C SER A 254 -22.98 -0.36 -6.52
N ARG A 255 -22.28 -1.24 -5.81
CA ARG A 255 -21.46 -2.31 -6.41
C ARG A 255 -21.38 -3.49 -5.44
N PHE A 256 -21.24 -4.71 -5.97
CA PHE A 256 -21.17 -5.94 -5.16
C PHE A 256 -22.39 -6.16 -4.26
N ASN A 257 -23.57 -5.67 -4.67
CA ASN A 257 -24.79 -5.63 -3.86
C ASN A 257 -24.68 -4.81 -2.56
N ILE A 258 -23.80 -3.80 -2.57
CA ILE A 258 -23.56 -2.86 -1.47
C ILE A 258 -23.73 -1.44 -1.97
N ASP A 259 -24.37 -0.61 -1.16
CA ASP A 259 -24.34 0.84 -1.33
C ASP A 259 -23.12 1.42 -0.60
N ILE A 260 -22.18 1.93 -1.37
CA ILE A 260 -20.87 2.35 -0.88
C ILE A 260 -20.80 3.87 -0.85
N SER A 261 -20.50 4.43 0.32
CA SER A 261 -20.35 5.88 0.52
C SER A 261 -19.07 6.40 -0.14
N VAL A 262 -19.18 7.47 -0.91
CA VAL A 262 -18.05 8.12 -1.61
C VAL A 262 -18.10 9.65 -1.43
N PRO A 263 -16.97 10.37 -1.59
CA PRO A 263 -16.97 11.82 -1.53
C PRO A 263 -17.96 12.41 -2.53
N VAL A 264 -18.62 13.50 -2.16
CA VAL A 264 -19.42 14.27 -3.13
C VAL A 264 -18.50 14.81 -4.22
N ASN A 265 -19.02 15.05 -5.43
CA ASN A 265 -18.21 15.46 -6.59
C ASN A 265 -17.00 14.55 -6.84
N THR A 266 -17.22 13.24 -6.74
CA THR A 266 -16.18 12.19 -6.75
C THR A 266 -15.14 12.34 -7.87
N GLU A 267 -15.54 12.73 -9.07
CA GLU A 267 -14.59 12.88 -10.19
C GLU A 267 -13.63 14.06 -10.00
N GLU A 268 -14.09 15.14 -9.38
CA GLU A 268 -13.26 16.29 -9.07
C GLU A 268 -12.29 15.96 -7.93
N TYR A 269 -12.77 15.26 -6.91
CA TYR A 269 -11.90 14.72 -5.86
C TYR A 269 -10.79 13.84 -6.45
N LEU A 270 -11.11 12.93 -7.39
CA LEU A 270 -10.09 12.09 -8.05
C LEU A 270 -9.15 12.90 -8.94
N ARG A 271 -9.61 13.95 -9.64
CA ARG A 271 -8.75 14.89 -10.36
C ARG A 271 -7.78 15.61 -9.41
N LEU A 272 -8.24 16.04 -8.24
CA LEU A 272 -7.39 16.67 -7.24
C LEU A 272 -6.31 15.71 -6.69
N VAL A 273 -6.63 14.42 -6.53
CA VAL A 273 -5.66 13.44 -6.02
C VAL A 273 -4.66 13.00 -7.11
N TYR A 274 -5.16 12.66 -8.30
CA TYR A 274 -4.41 11.92 -9.33
C TYR A 274 -4.14 12.73 -10.62
N GLY A 275 -4.71 13.92 -10.76
CA GLY A 275 -4.66 14.73 -11.98
C GLY A 275 -5.71 14.36 -13.03
N GLU A 276 -5.72 15.08 -14.16
CA GLU A 276 -6.74 14.94 -15.22
C GLU A 276 -6.88 13.51 -15.78
N ASN A 277 -5.76 12.80 -15.90
CA ASN A 277 -5.72 11.48 -16.51
C ASN A 277 -6.01 10.34 -15.51
N TRP A 278 -6.66 10.63 -14.39
CA TRP A 278 -6.94 9.63 -13.35
C TRP A 278 -7.78 8.45 -13.84
N LYS A 279 -8.50 8.55 -14.96
CA LYS A 279 -9.25 7.42 -15.53
C LYS A 279 -8.35 6.37 -16.17
N ILE A 280 -7.12 6.72 -16.53
CA ILE A 280 -6.17 5.84 -17.23
C ILE A 280 -5.22 5.18 -16.20
N PRO A 281 -5.19 3.84 -16.12
CA PRO A 281 -4.17 3.12 -15.35
C PRO A 281 -2.75 3.51 -15.76
N VAL A 282 -1.88 3.71 -14.76
CA VAL A 282 -0.45 4.00 -14.97
C VAL A 282 0.37 2.82 -14.48
N GLU A 283 1.28 2.31 -15.30
CA GLU A 283 2.17 1.18 -14.96
C GLU A 283 3.16 1.53 -13.85
N ARG A 284 3.66 2.78 -13.87
CA ARG A 284 4.71 3.26 -12.98
C ARG A 284 4.26 4.46 -12.14
N TRP A 285 3.24 4.26 -11.32
CA TRP A 285 2.79 5.30 -10.38
C TRP A 285 3.79 5.47 -9.22
N GLN A 286 4.23 6.70 -9.00
CA GLN A 286 5.17 7.07 -7.93
C GLN A 286 4.55 8.04 -6.94
N HIS A 287 5.12 8.13 -5.73
CA HIS A 287 4.60 9.05 -4.70
C HIS A 287 4.59 10.51 -5.16
N LYS A 288 5.55 10.92 -5.99
CA LYS A 288 5.61 12.26 -6.59
C LYS A 288 4.48 12.58 -7.57
N ASN A 289 3.68 11.59 -7.99
CA ASN A 289 2.59 11.81 -8.95
C ASN A 289 1.29 12.29 -8.30
N TYR A 290 1.14 12.18 -6.97
CA TYR A 290 -0.02 12.71 -6.27
C TYR A 290 -0.06 14.25 -6.36
N GLN A 291 -1.15 14.79 -6.88
CA GLN A 291 -1.36 16.23 -7.05
C GLN A 291 -1.87 16.91 -5.77
N SER A 292 -2.44 16.13 -4.85
CA SER A 292 -2.96 16.63 -3.57
C SER A 292 -1.90 16.81 -2.48
N LEU A 293 -0.65 16.38 -2.73
CA LEU A 293 0.44 16.48 -1.76
C LEU A 293 1.10 17.85 -1.79
N ASN A 294 0.99 18.57 -0.68
CA ASN A 294 1.65 19.84 -0.46
C ASN A 294 2.67 19.74 0.69
N PHE A 295 3.69 20.60 0.66
CA PHE A 295 4.48 20.86 1.87
C PHE A 295 3.64 21.71 2.83
N GLU A 296 3.78 21.45 4.13
CA GLU A 296 3.22 22.33 5.16
C GLU A 296 4.18 23.48 5.48
#